data_AF-A0A534VNC6-F1
#
_entry.id   AF-A0A534VNC6-F1
#
_cell.length_a   1.000
_cell.length_b   1.000
_cell.length_c   1.000
_cell.angle_alpha   90.00
_cell.angle_beta   90.00
_cell.angle_gamma   90.00
#
_symmetry.space_group_name_H-M   'P 1'
#
loop_
_entity.id
_entity.type
_entity.pdbx_description
1 polymer ?
#
loop_
_entity_poly.entity_id
_entity_poly.type
_entity_poly.pdbx_seq_one_letter_code
_entity_poly.pdbx_strand_id
1 'polypeptide(L)' 'MRLQPGSYNDAGITARLIGANIGMPALPLTPPVRAQLLNSNGLCWDAVYSMPLMNDGTRFKARAD' A
#
# COMPACT_ATOMS: atom_id res chain seq x y z
N MET A 1 -18.31 6.70 -4.24
CA MET A 1 -17.21 6.47 -5.19
C MET A 1 -17.34 5.05 -5.71
N ARG A 2 -17.57 4.84 -7.01
CA ARG A 2 -17.78 3.52 -7.62
C ARG A 2 -16.54 3.19 -8.45
N LEU A 3 -15.71 2.27 -7.95
CA LEU A 3 -14.48 1.86 -8.63
C LEU A 3 -14.83 0.78 -9.66
N GLN A 4 -14.39 0.96 -10.90
CA GLN A 4 -14.52 -0.05 -11.96
C GLN A 4 -13.15 -0.74 -12.17
N PRO A 5 -13.11 -2.07 -12.35
CA PRO A 5 -11.90 -2.75 -12.77
C PRO A 5 -11.51 -2.33 -14.19
N GLY A 6 -10.22 -2.16 -14.45
CA GLY A 6 -9.65 -2.00 -15.79
C GLY A 6 -8.45 -2.94 -15.98
N SER A 7 -7.88 -2.96 -17.19
CA SER A 7 -6.77 -3.84 -17.53
C SER A 7 -5.55 -3.61 -16.62
N TYR A 8 -4.67 -4.62 -16.53
CA TYR A 8 -3.39 -4.50 -15.84
C TYR A 8 -2.61 -3.28 -16.36
N ASN A 9 -2.25 -2.36 -15.47
CA ASN A 9 -1.68 -1.01 -15.72
C ASN A 9 -2.61 0.09 -16.27
N ASP A 10 -3.86 -0.21 -16.66
CA ASP A 10 -4.81 0.80 -17.14
C ASP A 10 -5.77 1.31 -16.05
N ALA A 11 -5.90 0.56 -14.95
CA ALA A 11 -6.67 0.98 -13.78
C ALA A 11 -5.84 0.86 -12.50
N GLY A 12 -5.79 1.96 -11.74
CA GLY A 12 -5.09 2.03 -10.46
C GLY A 12 -5.92 2.77 -9.43
N ILE A 13 -5.89 2.29 -8.19
CA ILE A 13 -6.43 3.00 -7.04
C ILE A 13 -5.25 3.69 -6.37
N THR A 14 -5.24 5.02 -6.38
CA THR A 14 -4.29 5.79 -5.56
C THR A 14 -4.94 6.10 -4.22
N ALA A 15 -4.48 5.45 -3.17
CA ALA A 15 -4.84 5.80 -1.79
C ALA A 15 -3.75 6.69 -1.21
N ARG A 16 -4.12 7.90 -0.78
CA ARG A 16 -3.23 8.77 0.02
C ARG A 16 -3.77 8.83 1.44
N LEU A 17 -3.00 8.28 2.35
CA LEU A 17 -3.33 8.14 3.76
C LEU A 17 -2.44 9.11 4.56
N ILE A 18 -3.04 10.02 5.33
CA ILE A 18 -2.35 10.95 6.22
C ILE A 18 -3.14 11.04 7.53
N GLY A 19 -2.45 10.97 8.66
CA GLY A 19 -3.05 11.21 9.98
C GLY A 19 -2.60 10.20 11.04
N ALA A 20 -2.82 10.56 12.31
CA ALA A 20 -2.40 9.75 13.46
C ALA A 20 -3.11 8.39 13.55
N ASN A 21 -4.31 8.27 12.98
CA ASN A 21 -5.12 7.05 13.04
C ASN A 21 -4.67 5.95 12.06
N ILE A 22 -3.57 6.15 11.33
CA ILE A 22 -3.14 5.24 10.25
C ILE A 22 -2.14 4.19 10.75
N GLY A 23 -1.78 4.21 12.04
CA GLY A 23 -1.01 3.13 12.68
C GLY A 23 0.25 2.73 11.92
N MET A 24 0.96 3.72 11.35
CA MET A 24 2.14 3.47 10.54
C MET A 24 3.21 2.79 11.41
N PRO A 25 3.74 1.62 10.98
CA PRO A 25 4.88 1.01 11.66
C PRO A 25 6.09 1.96 11.62
N ALA A 26 6.93 1.87 12.66
CA ALA A 26 8.18 2.61 12.67
C ALA A 26 9.07 2.17 11.50
N LEU A 27 9.73 3.14 10.87
CA LEU A 27 10.68 2.90 9.80
C LEU A 27 12.09 2.72 10.37
N PRO A 28 13.00 2.00 9.67
CA PRO A 28 12.81 1.27 8.42
C PRO A 28 11.97 -0.01 8.58
N LEU A 29 11.35 -0.48 7.50
CA LEU A 29 10.55 -1.71 7.49
C LEU A 29 11.40 -2.94 7.19
N THR A 30 10.91 -4.14 7.52
CA THR A 30 11.52 -5.41 7.09
C THR A 30 10.70 -5.98 5.92
N PRO A 31 11.25 -6.02 4.68
CA PRO A 31 10.58 -6.67 3.56
C PRO A 31 10.43 -8.19 3.76
N PRO A 32 9.41 -8.82 3.15
CA PRO A 32 8.40 -8.22 2.28
C PRO A 32 7.34 -7.43 3.07
N VAL A 33 6.97 -6.26 2.56
CA VAL A 33 5.92 -5.42 3.15
C VAL A 33 4.60 -5.69 2.44
N ARG A 34 3.54 -6.00 3.18
CA ARG A 34 2.17 -6.11 2.64
C ARG A 34 1.38 -4.85 2.99
N ALA A 35 0.89 -4.13 1.97
CA ALA A 35 -0.06 -3.05 2.17
C ALA A 35 -1.47 -3.57 1.91
N GLN A 36 -2.40 -3.35 2.83
CA GLN A 36 -3.80 -3.80 2.70
C GLN A 36 -4.75 -2.63 2.95
N LEU A 37 -5.74 -2.47 2.09
CA LEU A 37 -6.87 -1.59 2.28
C LEU A 37 -8.10 -2.46 2.54
N LEU A 38 -8.56 -2.45 3.79
CA LEU A 38 -9.70 -3.23 4.26
C LEU A 38 -10.95 -2.33 4.27
N ASN A 39 -12.00 -2.78 3.60
CA ASN A 39 -13.35 -2.22 3.77
C ASN A 39 -14.06 -2.95 4.92
N SER A 40 -14.90 -2.24 5.67
CA SER A 40 -15.78 -2.82 6.70
C SER A 40 -16.66 -3.97 6.19
N ASN A 41 -16.92 -4.01 4.89
CA ASN A 41 -17.75 -5.03 4.25
C ASN A 41 -16.95 -6.29 3.82
N GLY A 42 -15.69 -6.41 4.23
CA GLY A 42 -14.84 -7.58 3.95
C GLY A 42 -14.10 -7.56 2.61
N LEU A 43 -14.35 -6.57 1.74
CA LEU A 43 -13.54 -6.36 0.55
C LEU A 43 -12.14 -5.88 0.95
N CYS A 44 -11.13 -6.56 0.44
CA CYS A 44 -9.72 -6.29 0.72
C CYS A 44 -8.99 -6.10 -0.60
N TRP A 45 -8.23 -5.01 -0.69
CA TRP A 45 -7.22 -4.84 -1.73
C TRP A 45 -5.86 -4.90 -1.08
N ASP A 46 -4.95 -5.69 -1.63
CA ASP A 46 -3.60 -5.76 -1.13
C ASP A 46 -2.54 -5.73 -2.23
N ALA A 47 -1.33 -5.38 -1.82
CA ALA A 47 -0.13 -5.46 -2.62
C ALA A 47 1.05 -5.86 -1.74
N VAL A 48 1.92 -6.71 -2.28
CA VAL A 48 3.19 -7.10 -1.66
C VAL A 48 4.32 -6.32 -2.30
N TYR A 49 5.25 -5.86 -1.48
CA TYR A 49 6.42 -5.08 -1.87
C TYR A 49 7.65 -5.81 -1.33
N SER A 50 8.22 -6.71 -2.14
CA SER A 50 9.38 -7.51 -1.74
C SER A 50 10.71 -6.76 -1.94
N MET A 51 10.79 -5.88 -2.94
CA MET A 51 12.01 -5.18 -3.33
C MET A 51 11.89 -3.66 -3.13
N PRO A 52 12.39 -3.11 -2.00
CA PRO A 52 12.36 -1.67 -1.78
C PRO A 52 13.32 -0.92 -2.71
N LEU A 53 12.82 0.17 -3.29
CA LEU A 53 13.64 1.20 -3.93
C LEU A 53 14.28 2.14 -2.89
N MET A 54 13.65 2.30 -1.73
CA MET A 54 14.13 3.09 -0.59
C MET A 54 13.52 2.53 0.71
N ASN A 55 14.33 2.45 1.76
CA ASN A 55 13.90 2.00 3.08
C ASN A 55 14.86 2.54 4.15
N ASP A 56 14.52 3.68 4.73
CA ASP A 56 15.28 4.35 5.79
C ASP A 56 14.36 4.81 6.92
N GLY A 57 14.90 5.43 7.97
CA GLY A 57 14.13 5.88 9.14
C GLY A 57 13.06 6.95 8.89
N THR A 58 12.92 7.45 7.66
CA THR A 58 11.95 8.49 7.28
C THR A 58 11.07 8.11 6.10
N ARG A 59 11.49 7.14 5.26
CA ARG A 59 10.76 6.78 4.04
C ARG A 59 10.92 5.31 3.66
N PHE A 60 9.81 4.72 3.21
CA PHE A 60 9.76 3.48 2.45
C PHE A 60 9.17 3.75 1.05
N LYS A 61 9.79 3.22 -0.01
CA LYS A 61 9.30 3.31 -1.40
C LYS A 61 9.61 2.00 -2.11
N ALA A 62 8.62 1.44 -2.81
CA ALA A 62 8.78 0.20 -3.57
C ALA A 62 7.81 0.19 -4.77
N ARG A 63 8.01 -0.77 -5.68
CA ARG A 63 7.00 -1.20 -6.64
C ARG A 63 6.30 -2.43 -6.08
N ALA A 64 5.00 -2.55 -6.32
CA ALA A 64 4.30 -3.79 -6.00
C ALA A 64 4.88 -4.90 -6.89
N ASP A 65 4.96 -6.10 -6.33
CA ASP A 65 5.39 -7.30 -7.03
C ASP A 65 4.42 -7.70 -8.16
#